data_AF-A0A0G0T5F2-F1
#
_entry.id   AF-A0A0G0T5F2-F1
#
_cell.length_a   1.000
_cell.length_b   1.000
_cell.length_c   1.000
_cell.angle_alpha   90.00
_cell.angle_beta   90.00
_cell.angle_gamma   90.00
#
_symmetry.space_group_name_H-M   'P 1'
#
loop_
_entity.id
_entity.type
_entity.pdbx_description
1 polymer ?
#
loop_
_entity_poly.entity_id
_entity_poly.type
_entity_poly.pdbx_seq_one_letter_code
_entity_poly.pdbx_strand_id
1 'polypeptide(L)' 'MSKYLQVYISAENKDQADTILNSLLDKKFVPGGLLLNAPARFWWRGEITDISNR' A
#
# COMPACT_ATOMS: atom_id res chain seq x y z
N MET A 1 5.30 26.14 4.80
CA MET A 1 4.42 24.95 4.68
C MET A 1 5.16 23.89 3.89
N SER A 2 5.29 22.69 4.48
CA SER A 2 5.91 21.54 3.81
C SER A 2 5.08 21.16 2.57
N LYS A 3 5.73 21.11 1.40
CA LYS A 3 5.13 20.96 0.05
C LYS A 3 5.10 19.50 -0.43
N TYR A 4 5.00 18.53 0.47
CA TYR A 4 5.03 17.12 0.10
C TYR A 4 3.66 16.50 0.25
N LEU A 5 3.23 15.78 -0.78
CA LEU A 5 2.00 15.00 -0.77
C LEU A 5 2.34 13.56 -0.34
N GLN A 6 1.49 12.98 0.51
CA GLN A 6 1.57 11.58 0.89
C GLN A 6 0.44 10.81 0.22
N VAL A 7 0.77 9.67 -0.38
CA VAL A 7 -0.17 8.76 -1.01
C VAL A 7 -0.11 7.43 -0.26
N TYR A 8 -1.29 6.88 0.07
CA TYR A 8 -1.42 5.55 0.64
C TYR A 8 -1.89 4.59 -0.45
N ILE A 9 -1.19 3.47 -0.61
CA ILE A 9 -1.49 2.43 -1.58
C ILE A 9 -1.65 1.12 -0.81
N SER A 10 -2.81 0.49 -0.92
CA SER A 10 -3.04 -0.84 -0.37
C SER A 10 -2.49 -1.90 -1.32
N ALA A 11 -1.87 -2.94 -0.75
CA ALA A 11 -1.42 -4.12 -1.45
C ALA A 11 -1.88 -5.38 -0.69
N GLU A 12 -2.15 -6.46 -1.42
CA GLU A 12 -2.65 -7.73 -0.87
C GLU A 12 -1.62 -8.44 0.00
N ASN A 13 -0.33 -8.28 -0.33
CA ASN A 13 0.78 -8.88 0.39
C ASN A 13 2.06 -8.05 0.23
N LYS A 14 3.10 -8.42 0.99
CA LYS A 14 4.39 -7.73 1.00
C LYS A 14 5.08 -7.75 -0.37
N ASP A 15 5.07 -8.87 -1.08
CA ASP A 15 5.73 -8.99 -2.40
C ASP A 15 5.12 -8.03 -3.43
N GLN A 16 3.80 -7.87 -3.42
CA GLN A 16 3.10 -6.90 -4.25
C GLN A 16 3.43 -5.46 -3.83
N ALA A 17 3.45 -5.18 -2.52
CA ALA A 17 3.81 -3.86 -2.00
C ALA A 17 5.25 -3.47 -2.39
N ASP A 18 6.20 -4.40 -2.26
CA ASP A 18 7.60 -4.23 -2.66
C ASP A 18 7.69 -3.99 -4.17
N THR A 19 6.96 -4.74 -4.99
CA THR A 19 6.93 -4.57 -6.45
C THR A 19 6.43 -3.17 -6.84
N ILE A 20 5.36 -2.68 -6.21
CA ILE A 20 4.81 -1.35 -6.47
C ILE A 20 5.81 -0.27 -6.08
N LEU A 21 6.35 -0.33 -4.85
CA LEU A 21 7.28 0.68 -4.35
C LEU A 21 8.55 0.74 -5.21
N ASN A 22 9.13 -0.41 -5.56
CA ASN A 22 10.32 -0.48 -6.40
C ASN A 22 10.06 0.13 -7.78
N SER A 23 8.91 -0.15 -8.42
CA SER A 23 8.59 0.49 -9.70
C SER A 23 8.47 2.01 -9.61
N LEU A 24 7.97 2.56 -8.49
CA LEU A 24 7.85 4.01 -8.29
C LEU A 24 9.21 4.66 -8.05
N LEU A 25 10.10 3.98 -7.31
CA LEU A 25 11.47 4.41 -7.05
C LEU A 25 12.31 4.41 -8.34
N ASP A 26 12.24 3.33 -9.11
CA ASP A 26 12.97 3.21 -10.39
C ASP A 26 12.59 4.31 -11.37
N LYS A 27 11.31 4.70 -11.38
CA LYS A 27 10.77 5.78 -12.21
C LYS A 27 10.95 7.18 -11.59
N LYS A 28 11.53 7.28 -10.40
CA LYS A 28 11.73 8.53 -9.65
C LYS A 28 10.43 9.32 -9.41
N PHE A 29 9.30 8.62 -9.29
CA PHE A 29 8.00 9.25 -9.01
C PHE A 29 7.83 9.57 -7.53
N VAL A 30 8.50 8.81 -6.66
CA VAL A 30 8.51 9.04 -5.22
C VAL A 30 9.95 9.02 -4.71
N PRO A 31 10.28 9.77 -3.65
CA PRO A 31 11.59 9.71 -3.02
C PRO A 31 11.77 8.50 -2.09
N GLY A 32 10.69 7.83 -1.70
CA GLY A 32 10.68 6.76 -0.70
C GLY A 32 9.26 6.29 -0.39
N GLY A 33 9.14 5.26 0.45
CA GLY A 33 7.86 4.75 0.92
C GLY A 33 7.99 3.94 2.20
N LEU A 34 6.93 3.97 3.01
CA LEU A 34 6.79 3.13 4.21
C LEU A 34 5.87 1.96 3.89
N LEU A 35 6.29 0.75 4.27
CA LEU A 35 5.45 -0.44 4.19
C LEU A 35 4.80 -0.68 5.55
N LEU A 36 3.47 -0.59 5.58
CA LEU A 36 2.66 -0.83 6.76
C LEU A 36 1.96 -2.18 6.61
N ASN A 37 2.04 -3.02 7.63
CA ASN A 37 1.26 -4.26 7.69
C ASN A 37 0.10 -4.05 8.68
N ALA A 38 -1.13 -3.95 8.16
CA ALA A 38 -2.31 -3.66 8.96
C ALA A 38 -3.49 -4.52 8.48
N PRO A 39 -4.36 -4.98 9.40
CA PRO A 39 -5.56 -5.67 9.00
C PRO A 39 -6.43 -4.74 8.15
N ALA A 40 -7.12 -5.33 7.17
CA ALA A 40 -8.00 -4.59 6.27
C ALA A 40 -9.43 -5.13 6.38
N ARG A 41 -10.41 -4.22 6.39
CA ARG A 41 -11.83 -4.54 6.32
C ARG A 41 -12.44 -3.85 5.11
N PHE A 42 -13.04 -4.61 4.20
CA PHE A 42 -13.61 -4.07 2.97
C PHE A 42 -14.78 -4.91 2.44
N TRP A 43 -15.59 -4.31 1.56
CA TRP A 43 -16.67 -5.00 0.85
C TRP A 43 -16.12 -5.79 -0.33
N TRP A 44 -16.47 -7.07 -0.43
CA TRP A 44 -16.14 -7.92 -1.57
C TRP A 44 -17.28 -8.86 -1.89
N ARG A 45 -17.72 -8.88 -3.15
CA ARG A 45 -18.83 -9.74 -3.64
C ARG A 45 -20.12 -9.68 -2.79
N GLY A 46 -20.42 -8.51 -2.22
CA GLY A 46 -21.63 -8.32 -1.40
C GLY A 46 -21.49 -8.73 0.06
N GLU A 47 -20.29 -9.08 0.52
CA GLU A 47 -20.00 -9.45 1.91
C GLU A 47 -18.87 -8.59 2.48
N ILE A 48 -18.87 -8.38 3.80
CA ILE A 48 -17.76 -7.72 4.49
C ILE A 48 -16.67 -8.77 4.72
N THR A 49 -15.48 -8.51 4.20
CA THR A 49 -14.29 -9.36 4.35
C THR A 49 -13.27 -8.68 5.25
N ASP A 50 -12.67 -9.46 6.15
CA ASP A 50 -11.54 -9.06 6.98
C ASP A 50 -10.27 -9.82 6.53
N ILE A 51 -9.19 -9.10 6.27
CA ILE A 51 -7.84 -9.67 6.14
C ILE A 51 -7.10 -9.41 7.46
N SER A 52 -6.66 -10.48 8.12
CA SER A 52 -5.87 -10.42 9.35
C SER A 52 -4.37 -10.42 9.06
N ASN A 53 -3.59 -9.69 9.87
CA ASN A 53 -2.13 -9.82 9.90
C ASN A 53 -1.75 -11.18 10.50
N ARG A 54 -1.49 -12.19 9.66
CA ARG A 54 -0.79 -13.40 10.08
C ARG A 54 0.67 -13.31 9.70
#